data_AF-A0A971CEG6-F1
#
_entry.id   AF-A0A971CEG6-F1
#
_cell.length_a   1.000
_cell.length_b   1.000
_cell.length_c   1.000
_cell.angle_alpha   90.00
_cell.angle_beta   90.00
_cell.angle_gamma   90.00
#
_symmetry.space_group_name_H-M   'P 1'
#
loop_
_entity.id
_entity.type
_entity.pdbx_description
1 polymer ?
#
loop_
_entity_poly.entity_id
_entity_poly.type
_entity_poly.pdbx_seq_one_letter_code
_entity_poly.pdbx_strand_id
1 'polypeptide(L)'
;MKDLRSLRPALTGAALLALASTVSLAGCGDSGGQDPQRTYPSGAVRLRQNIPTPVGDQRLVASGILDSGKATVTLLEGPGAPAGVRVSEGETAEIGGVSYQILDVDPGSADLDREDLPSGFVVVLPAG
;
A
#
# COMPACT_ATOMS: atom_id res chain seq x y z
N MET A 1 -61.23 -42.46 -9.38
CA MET A 1 -61.57 -41.04 -9.63
C MET A 1 -60.36 -40.26 -9.10
N LYS A 2 -59.52 -39.69 -9.99
CA LYS A 2 -59.70 -38.37 -10.63
C LYS A 2 -59.67 -37.24 -9.59
N ASP A 3 -58.88 -36.17 -9.69
CA ASP A 3 -57.70 -35.83 -10.51
C ASP A 3 -56.87 -34.82 -9.64
N LEU A 4 -55.66 -34.31 -9.94
CA LEU A 4 -54.81 -34.30 -11.14
C LEU A 4 -53.34 -34.67 -10.77
N ARG A 5 -52.46 -34.75 -11.78
CA ARG A 5 -51.03 -34.37 -11.71
C ARG A 5 -50.79 -33.27 -12.74
N SER A 6 -49.81 -32.39 -12.50
CA SER A 6 -48.90 -31.75 -13.48
C SER A 6 -48.60 -30.30 -13.11
N LEU A 7 -47.32 -30.01 -12.87
CA LEU A 7 -46.77 -28.67 -12.73
C LEU A 7 -45.86 -28.39 -13.93
N ARG A 8 -45.80 -27.11 -14.34
CA ARG A 8 -44.93 -26.53 -15.41
C ARG A 8 -45.43 -26.72 -16.86
N PRO A 9 -44.94 -25.90 -17.81
CA PRO A 9 -44.64 -24.46 -17.73
C PRO A 9 -45.22 -23.67 -18.93
N ALA A 10 -45.14 -22.34 -18.90
CA ALA A 10 -45.32 -21.51 -20.09
C ALA A 10 -44.25 -20.41 -20.17
N LEU A 11 -43.34 -20.52 -21.15
CA LEU A 11 -42.38 -19.47 -21.51
C LEU A 11 -43.02 -18.53 -22.54
N THR A 12 -43.13 -17.23 -22.25
CA THR A 12 -43.10 -16.12 -23.24
C THR A 12 -42.87 -14.81 -22.47
N GLY A 13 -42.08 -13.83 -22.93
CA GLY A 13 -41.20 -13.79 -24.10
C GLY A 13 -40.42 -12.47 -24.18
N ALA A 14 -39.30 -12.51 -24.90
CA ALA A 14 -38.45 -11.42 -25.42
C ALA A 14 -38.68 -9.95 -25.01
N ALA A 15 -37.61 -9.32 -24.52
CA ALA A 15 -37.20 -7.98 -24.96
C ALA A 15 -35.68 -7.96 -25.16
N LEU A 16 -35.23 -7.51 -26.34
CA LEU A 16 -33.83 -7.32 -26.72
C LEU A 16 -33.31 -5.93 -26.29
N LEU A 17 -32.04 -5.68 -26.64
CA LEU A 17 -31.30 -4.39 -26.65
C LEU A 17 -30.62 -3.98 -25.33
N ALA A 18 -29.39 -3.46 -25.34
CA ALA A 18 -28.33 -3.46 -26.36
C ALA A 18 -26.99 -2.96 -25.77
N LEU A 19 -25.92 -2.99 -26.60
CA LEU A 19 -24.64 -2.24 -26.47
C LEU A 19 -23.82 -2.49 -25.18
N ALA A 20 -22.73 -3.25 -25.24
CA ALA A 20 -21.42 -2.86 -25.80
C ALA A 20 -20.58 -1.97 -24.86
N SER A 21 -19.57 -2.61 -24.24
CA SER A 21 -18.30 -2.00 -23.85
C SER A 21 -17.29 -3.13 -23.63
N THR A 22 -16.72 -3.66 -24.72
CA THR A 22 -15.50 -4.46 -24.66
C THR A 22 -14.36 -3.56 -24.21
N VAL A 23 -14.15 -3.46 -22.89
CA VAL A 23 -12.94 -2.86 -22.34
C VAL A 23 -11.83 -3.87 -22.55
N SER A 24 -11.20 -3.82 -23.72
CA SER A 24 -9.91 -4.46 -23.99
C SER A 24 -8.85 -3.73 -23.17
N LEU A 25 -8.82 -3.98 -21.86
CA LEU A 25 -7.70 -3.62 -21.03
C LEU A 25 -6.49 -4.38 -21.57
N ALA A 26 -5.56 -3.64 -22.15
CA ALA A 26 -4.28 -4.19 -22.58
C ALA A 26 -3.48 -4.58 -21.32
N GLY A 27 -3.71 -5.80 -20.83
CA GLY A 27 -2.91 -6.45 -19.80
C GLY A 27 -1.52 -6.73 -20.34
N CYS A 28 -0.67 -5.71 -20.36
CA CYS A 28 0.67 -5.74 -20.89
C CYS A 28 1.66 -6.20 -19.81
N GLY A 29 1.87 -7.51 -19.70
CA GLY A 29 2.84 -8.12 -18.79
C GLY A 29 2.46 -8.02 -17.30
N ASP A 30 3.11 -8.74 -16.39
CA ASP A 30 4.11 -9.81 -16.58
C ASP A 30 3.96 -10.83 -15.44
N SER A 31 4.28 -12.10 -15.69
CA SER A 31 4.14 -13.20 -14.73
C SER A 31 5.39 -13.34 -13.85
N GLY A 32 5.65 -12.34 -13.01
CA GLY A 32 6.64 -12.40 -11.93
C GLY A 32 5.92 -12.48 -10.58
N GLY A 33 6.30 -13.45 -9.74
CA GLY A 33 5.63 -13.71 -8.46
C GLY A 33 5.56 -12.48 -7.56
N GLN A 34 4.37 -11.90 -7.44
CA GLN A 34 4.09 -10.82 -6.49
C GLN A 34 3.64 -11.43 -5.17
N ASP A 35 4.44 -11.19 -4.13
CA ASP A 35 3.87 -10.88 -2.82
C ASP A 35 2.82 -9.77 -3.07
N PRO A 36 1.53 -9.96 -2.72
CA PRO A 36 0.43 -9.14 -3.23
C PRO A 36 0.70 -7.66 -2.99
N GLN A 37 1.00 -6.92 -4.08
CA GLN A 37 1.53 -5.56 -4.00
C GLN A 37 0.67 -4.69 -3.07
N ARG A 38 1.19 -4.45 -1.86
CA ARG A 38 0.48 -3.72 -0.81
C ARG A 38 0.18 -2.32 -1.33
N THR A 39 -1.09 -2.07 -1.63
CA THR A 39 -1.52 -0.84 -2.31
C THR A 39 -1.74 0.25 -1.27
N TYR A 40 -0.90 1.28 -1.29
CA TYR A 40 -1.00 2.41 -0.37
C TYR A 40 -1.95 3.50 -0.92
N PRO A 41 -2.62 4.27 -0.05
CA PRO A 41 -3.43 5.42 -0.44
C PRO A 41 -2.59 6.52 -1.11
N SER A 42 -3.25 7.36 -1.90
CA SER A 42 -2.64 8.54 -2.53
C SER A 42 -2.02 9.48 -1.49
N GLY A 43 -0.78 9.92 -1.73
CA GLY A 43 -0.02 10.76 -0.81
C GLY A 43 0.87 10.00 0.17
N ALA A 44 0.81 8.66 0.20
CA ALA A 44 1.77 7.84 0.92
C ALA A 44 3.17 7.94 0.29
N VAL A 45 4.21 8.06 1.12
CA VAL A 45 5.62 8.18 0.70
C VAL A 45 6.44 7.04 1.30
N ARG A 46 7.23 6.37 0.46
CA ARG A 46 8.13 5.28 0.86
C ARG A 46 9.51 5.83 1.21
N LEU A 47 9.82 5.88 2.50
CA LEU A 47 11.12 6.22 3.05
C LEU A 47 12.05 5.00 2.96
N ARG A 48 13.01 5.02 2.04
CA ARG A 48 14.03 3.95 1.96
C ARG A 48 15.04 4.10 3.10
N GLN A 49 15.54 2.97 3.62
CA GLN A 49 16.49 2.98 4.72
C GLN A 49 17.75 3.79 4.39
N ASN A 50 18.12 4.70 5.30
CA ASN A 50 19.26 5.61 5.22
C ASN A 50 19.28 6.53 3.99
N ILE A 51 18.16 6.68 3.26
CA ILE A 51 18.03 7.61 2.13
C ILE A 51 17.12 8.79 2.52
N PRO A 52 17.65 10.03 2.59
CA PRO A 52 16.85 11.22 2.83
C PRO A 52 15.81 11.46 1.72
N THR A 53 14.54 11.38 2.08
CA THR A 53 13.38 11.46 1.18
C THR A 53 12.55 12.71 1.51
N PRO A 54 12.16 13.54 0.52
CA PRO A 54 11.27 14.68 0.75
C PRO A 54 9.83 14.21 1.02
N VAL A 55 9.16 14.84 1.98
CA VAL A 55 7.76 14.59 2.34
C VAL A 55 7.08 15.94 2.62
N GLY A 56 6.40 16.49 1.61
CA GLY A 56 5.98 17.88 1.64
C GLY A 56 7.19 18.82 1.74
N ASP A 57 7.14 19.78 2.67
CA ASP A 57 8.24 20.72 2.96
C ASP A 57 9.31 20.16 3.93
N GLN A 58 9.18 18.90 4.37
CA GLN A 58 10.14 18.23 5.26
C GLN A 58 11.05 17.26 4.50
N ARG A 59 12.23 16.95 5.06
CA ARG A 59 13.08 15.84 4.63
C ARG A 59 13.21 14.80 5.76
N LEU A 60 12.75 13.58 5.49
CA LEU A 60 12.76 12.47 6.44
C LEU A 60 13.75 11.38 6.01
N VAL A 61 14.28 10.62 6.96
CA VAL A 61 15.03 9.38 6.70
C VAL A 61 14.57 8.27 7.63
N ALA A 62 14.36 7.07 7.10
CA ALA A 62 14.12 5.87 7.90
C ALA A 62 15.44 5.19 8.25
N SER A 63 15.61 4.76 9.50
CA SER A 63 16.81 4.06 9.98
C SER A 63 16.44 3.07 11.08
N GLY A 64 17.35 2.14 11.41
CA GLY A 64 17.13 1.14 12.47
C GLY A 64 15.83 0.34 12.31
N ILE A 65 15.53 -0.08 11.07
CA ILE A 65 14.37 -0.90 10.75
C ILE A 65 14.65 -2.34 11.21
N LEU A 66 13.68 -2.95 11.88
CA LEU A 66 13.78 -4.25 12.55
C LEU A 66 12.65 -5.18 12.08
N ASP A 67 12.91 -6.49 12.05
CA ASP A 67 11.94 -7.55 11.72
C ASP A 67 10.71 -7.57 12.63
N SER A 68 10.76 -6.86 13.77
CA SER A 68 9.62 -6.65 14.66
C SER A 68 8.61 -5.60 14.16
N GLY A 69 8.68 -5.16 12.89
CA GLY A 69 7.83 -4.11 12.32
C GLY A 69 8.06 -2.73 12.96
N LYS A 70 9.32 -2.43 13.34
CA LYS A 70 9.71 -1.18 14.04
C LYS A 70 10.85 -0.48 13.34
N ALA A 71 10.85 0.84 13.38
CA ALA A 71 11.87 1.69 12.78
C ALA A 71 12.11 2.97 13.60
N THR A 72 13.10 3.76 13.20
CA THR A 72 13.25 5.16 13.59
C THR A 72 13.07 6.03 12.35
N VAL A 73 12.18 7.01 12.40
CA VAL A 73 12.08 8.05 11.37
C VAL A 73 12.69 9.33 11.92
N THR A 74 13.64 9.91 11.18
CA THR A 74 14.36 11.11 11.58
C THR A 74 14.08 12.25 10.62
N LEU A 75 13.64 13.38 11.17
CA LEU A 75 13.56 14.66 10.49
C LEU A 75 14.96 15.25 10.34
N LEU A 76 15.36 15.53 9.11
CA LEU A 76 16.65 16.13 8.75
C LEU A 76 16.51 17.63 8.39
N GLU A 77 15.42 17.99 7.71
CA GLU A 77 15.13 19.38 7.30
C GLU A 77 13.65 19.67 7.57
N GLY A 78 13.36 20.81 8.20
CA GLY A 78 12.01 21.24 8.57
C GLY A 78 11.94 21.87 9.97
N PRO A 79 10.78 22.38 10.39
CA PRO A 79 10.57 22.90 11.75
C PRO A 79 10.87 21.82 12.81
N GLY A 80 11.74 22.14 13.77
CA GLY A 80 12.15 21.20 14.83
C GLY A 80 13.21 20.17 14.42
N ALA A 81 13.82 20.28 13.23
CA ALA A 81 14.95 19.44 12.86
C ALA A 81 16.25 19.78 13.64
N PRO A 82 17.12 18.80 13.96
CA PRO A 82 16.92 17.36 13.77
C PRO A 82 16.12 16.72 14.91
N ALA A 83 15.20 15.83 14.59
CA ALA A 83 14.39 15.08 15.56
C ALA A 83 14.17 13.64 15.10
N GLY A 84 14.34 12.66 16.00
CA GLY A 84 14.16 11.24 15.70
C GLY A 84 13.04 10.62 16.54
N VAL A 85 12.12 9.91 15.89
CA VAL A 85 10.96 9.26 16.54
C VAL A 85 10.99 7.77 16.22
N ARG A 86 10.81 6.93 17.24
CA ARG A 86 10.62 5.48 17.04
C ARG A 86 9.18 5.23 16.63
N VAL A 87 9.00 4.38 15.63
CA VAL A 87 7.70 4.08 15.02
C VAL A 87 7.54 2.59 14.77
N SER A 88 6.29 2.18 14.60
CA SER A 88 5.82 0.81 14.39
C SER A 88 4.73 0.81 13.32
N GLU A 89 4.56 -0.28 12.60
CA GLU A 89 3.47 -0.41 11.62
C GLU A 89 2.08 -0.18 12.28
N GLY A 90 1.23 0.60 11.61
CA GLY A 90 -0.13 0.93 12.04
C GLY A 90 -0.26 2.11 13.00
N GLU A 91 0.84 2.64 13.56
CA GLU A 91 0.77 3.78 14.48
C GLU A 91 0.64 5.15 13.79
N THR A 92 0.41 6.20 14.58
CA THR A 92 0.44 7.59 14.12
C THR A 92 1.42 8.36 14.99
N ALA A 93 2.42 8.98 14.36
CA ALA A 93 3.55 9.63 15.04
C ALA A 93 3.67 11.10 14.61
N GLU A 94 3.99 11.98 15.57
CA GLU A 94 4.24 13.40 15.29
C GLU A 94 5.73 13.62 15.00
N ILE A 95 6.06 14.19 13.84
CA ILE A 95 7.43 14.43 13.39
C ILE A 95 7.52 15.88 12.88
N GLY A 96 8.27 16.73 13.58
CA GLY A 96 8.40 18.15 13.23
C GLY A 96 7.08 18.94 13.25
N GLY A 97 6.15 18.58 14.14
CA GLY A 97 4.81 19.18 14.22
C GLY A 97 3.81 18.70 13.16
N VAL A 98 4.18 17.70 12.34
CA VAL A 98 3.29 17.07 11.36
C VAL A 98 2.95 15.65 11.82
N SER A 99 1.68 15.28 11.76
CA SER A 99 1.21 13.94 12.10
C SER A 99 1.36 13.01 10.90
N TYR A 100 1.94 11.83 11.11
CA TYR A 100 2.17 10.82 10.09
C TYR A 100 1.59 9.47 10.49
N GLN A 101 0.71 8.90 9.66
CA GLN A 101 0.32 7.49 9.79
C GLN A 101 1.41 6.59 9.20
N ILE A 102 1.79 5.56 9.94
CA ILE A 102 2.81 4.59 9.54
C ILE A 102 2.09 3.38 8.93
N LEU A 103 2.12 3.28 7.61
CA LEU A 103 1.34 2.29 6.85
C LEU A 103 2.07 0.95 6.66
N ASP A 104 3.40 0.97 6.74
CA ASP A 104 4.23 -0.22 6.55
C ASP A 104 5.61 -0.01 7.17
N VAL A 105 6.20 -1.08 7.70
CA VAL A 105 7.58 -1.12 8.21
C VAL A 105 8.20 -2.45 7.81
N ASP A 106 8.94 -2.43 6.71
CA ASP A 106 9.53 -3.61 6.08
C ASP A 106 11.06 -3.57 6.27
N PRO A 107 11.70 -4.57 6.91
CA PRO A 107 13.16 -4.64 7.07
C PRO A 107 13.89 -4.99 5.76
N GLY A 108 13.15 -5.38 4.73
CA GLY A 108 13.59 -6.06 3.52
C GLY A 108 13.94 -7.51 3.79
N SER A 109 13.99 -8.33 2.73
CA SER A 109 14.51 -9.69 2.89
C SER A 109 16.00 -9.64 3.17
N ALA A 110 16.42 -10.31 4.26
CA ALA A 110 17.82 -10.53 4.59
C ALA A 110 18.48 -11.60 3.68
N ASP A 111 18.04 -11.69 2.41
CA ASP A 111 18.63 -12.56 1.40
C ASP A 111 20.01 -11.99 1.04
N LEU A 112 21.03 -12.50 1.72
CA LEU A 112 22.43 -12.06 1.62
C LEU A 112 23.02 -12.17 0.20
N ASP A 113 22.30 -12.79 -0.73
CA ASP A 113 22.67 -12.97 -2.14
C ASP A 113 22.26 -11.77 -3.04
N ARG A 114 21.63 -10.71 -2.49
CA ARG A 114 21.26 -9.47 -3.21
C ARG A 114 21.81 -8.22 -2.53
N GLU A 115 23.11 -7.98 -2.72
CA GLU A 115 23.85 -6.85 -2.11
C GLU A 115 23.42 -5.44 -2.60
N ASP A 116 22.65 -5.32 -3.69
CA ASP A 116 22.42 -4.05 -4.41
C ASP A 116 21.24 -3.18 -3.91
N LEU A 117 20.51 -3.58 -2.86
CA LEU A 117 19.38 -2.80 -2.35
C LEU A 117 19.50 -2.52 -0.83
N PRO A 118 19.40 -1.25 -0.36
CA PRO A 118 19.09 -0.99 1.04
C PRO A 118 17.75 -1.64 1.34
N SER A 119 17.79 -2.71 2.13
CA SER A 119 16.71 -3.71 2.19
C SER A 119 15.42 -3.11 2.72
N GLY A 120 15.51 -2.32 3.80
CA GLY A 120 14.33 -1.83 4.50
C GLY A 120 13.70 -0.54 3.95
N PHE A 121 12.43 -0.36 4.27
CA PHE A 121 11.69 0.88 4.08
C PHE A 121 10.59 1.07 5.13
N VAL A 122 10.14 2.32 5.26
CA VAL A 122 8.93 2.70 6.02
C VAL A 122 7.99 3.44 5.06
N VAL A 123 6.70 3.15 5.12
CA VAL A 123 5.70 3.94 4.37
C VAL A 123 4.97 4.86 5.33
N VAL A 124 5.02 6.15 5.04
CA VAL A 124 4.36 7.21 5.82
C VAL A 124 3.28 7.90 5.00
N LEU A 125 2.18 8.29 5.63
CA LEU A 125 1.14 9.13 5.04
C LEU A 125 0.95 10.36 5.94
N PRO A 126 1.12 11.60 5.44
CA PRO A 126 0.76 12.79 6.21
C PRO A 126 -0.73 12.77 6.55
N ALA A 127 -1.08 12.90 7.82
CA ALA A 127 -2.45 13.14 8.26
C ALA A 127 -2.73 14.65 8.12
N GLY A 128 -3.44 15.01 7.03
CA GLY A 128 -3.87 16.39 6.73
C GLY A 128 -5.14 16.83 7.44
#